data_AF-A0A7Y4SW06-F1
#
_entry.id   AF-A0A7Y4SW06-F1
#
_cell.length_a   1.000
_cell.length_b   1.000
_cell.length_c   1.000
_cell.angle_alpha   90.00
_cell.angle_beta   90.00
_cell.angle_gamma   90.00
#
_symmetry.space_group_name_H-M   'P 1'
#
loop_
_entity.id
_entity.type
_entity.pdbx_description
1 polymer ?
#
loop_
_entity_poly.entity_id
_entity_poly.type
_entity_poly.pdbx_seq_one_letter_code
_entity_poly.pdbx_strand_id
1 'polypeptide(L)'
;EQLALPVARDAGHTDQLAGLDGEVDVVQANMAVDPVHGHAADGSPNDLVLAQSAKEILPAADGSLMRAMWLTLATHGSVGHFLGWEVQKAMAILASHEPADNVNWYYFAERSRVLRLSPGFALVLAFGLVGLLLERRRGPDERLLRWFLLATFLGLLYGTLAARYRLVAVVVLMVYAAAALARAGESVRARRWAPAAGILLTACALAFGSTRLYADVHAARSRRLTEPMLAALTYQQRRQPELALLELRAGLAHAWREPGARTLSNEGLQLAALLVRVAAKSGRGAEVQADVDGLVAEFADDWQLHRLAADYYREVLPQPQRAAEHLAMAERLRPRQGAQR
;
A
#
# COMPACT_ATOMS: atom_id res chain seq x y z
N GLU A 1 30.68 10.74 -4.88
CA GLU A 1 30.07 11.65 -3.90
C GLU A 1 29.04 12.62 -4.51
N GLN A 2 28.62 12.51 -5.77
CA GLN A 2 27.49 13.30 -6.29
C GLN A 2 26.62 12.49 -7.26
N LEU A 3 25.80 11.62 -6.67
CA LEU A 3 24.57 11.09 -7.27
C LEU A 3 23.67 10.79 -6.07
N ALA A 4 23.15 11.87 -5.50
CA ALA A 4 22.09 11.80 -4.52
C ALA A 4 20.94 11.04 -5.19
N LEU A 5 20.67 9.82 -4.73
CA LEU A 5 19.32 9.32 -4.86
C LEU A 5 18.43 10.38 -4.20
N PRO A 6 17.24 10.69 -4.74
CA PRO A 6 16.16 11.08 -3.87
C PRO A 6 15.94 9.88 -2.97
N VAL A 7 16.68 9.81 -1.86
CA VAL A 7 16.17 9.16 -0.67
C VAL A 7 14.87 9.90 -0.47
N ALA A 8 13.76 9.21 -0.69
CA ALA A 8 12.48 9.62 -0.18
C ALA A 8 12.67 9.75 1.33
N ARG A 9 13.15 10.91 1.77
CA ARG A 9 12.63 11.54 2.94
C ARG A 9 11.16 11.72 2.61
N ASP A 10 10.36 10.71 2.94
CA ASP A 10 9.01 10.95 3.44
C ASP A 10 9.11 11.65 4.81
N ALA A 11 9.83 12.77 4.81
CA ALA A 11 9.60 13.93 5.65
C ALA A 11 8.67 14.90 4.89
N GLY A 12 7.87 14.38 3.94
CA GLY A 12 6.86 15.11 3.17
C GLY A 12 5.71 15.67 4.01
N HIS A 13 5.74 15.49 5.32
CA HIS A 13 4.81 16.16 6.23
C HIS A 13 5.39 17.39 6.95
N THR A 14 6.71 17.63 6.90
CA THR A 14 7.32 18.77 7.61
C THR A 14 8.11 19.71 6.71
N ASP A 15 8.84 19.22 5.70
CA ASP A 15 9.67 20.11 4.87
C ASP A 15 8.93 20.78 3.69
N GLN A 16 7.76 20.28 3.26
CA GLN A 16 6.90 20.99 2.29
C GLN A 16 6.08 22.14 2.92
N LEU A 17 6.06 22.23 4.25
CA LEU A 17 5.43 23.33 5.00
C LEU A 17 6.43 24.39 5.47
N ALA A 18 7.75 24.13 5.34
CA ALA A 18 8.81 25.00 5.84
C ALA A 18 9.11 26.24 4.97
N GLY A 19 8.36 26.45 3.88
CA GLY A 19 8.48 27.61 2.99
C GLY A 19 7.41 28.70 3.19
N LEU A 20 6.55 28.56 4.21
CA LEU A 20 5.50 29.52 4.54
C LEU A 20 5.86 30.18 5.88
N ASP A 21 6.55 31.32 5.82
CA ASP A 21 6.80 32.25 6.95
C ASP A 21 5.50 32.93 7.45
N GLY A 22 4.36 32.27 7.28
CA GLY A 22 3.08 32.66 7.86
C GLY A 22 2.69 31.60 8.88
N GLU A 23 2.46 32.03 10.11
CA GLU A 23 1.81 31.30 11.20
C GLU A 23 0.33 31.03 10.86
N VAL A 24 0.06 30.56 9.63
CA VAL A 24 -1.21 29.97 9.23
C VAL A 24 -1.23 28.62 9.93
N ASP A 25 -2.14 28.50 10.89
CA ASP A 25 -2.45 27.30 11.67
C ASP A 25 -2.09 26.02 10.89
N VAL A 26 -0.95 25.41 11.22
CA VAL A 26 -0.53 24.10 10.68
C VAL A 26 -1.65 23.06 10.85
N VAL A 27 -2.49 23.25 11.86
CA VAL A 27 -3.71 22.48 12.12
C VAL A 27 -4.77 22.69 11.02
N GLN A 28 -5.03 23.92 10.57
CA GLN A 28 -5.99 24.20 9.50
C GLN A 28 -5.50 23.69 8.14
N ALA A 29 -4.20 23.85 7.85
CA ALA A 29 -3.60 23.27 6.65
C ALA A 29 -3.76 21.75 6.61
N ASN A 30 -3.54 21.06 7.73
CA ASN A 30 -3.68 19.60 7.81
C ASN A 30 -5.14 19.12 7.69
N MET A 31 -6.13 19.88 8.17
CA MET A 31 -7.55 19.49 8.07
C MET A 31 -8.06 19.43 6.63
N ALA A 32 -7.50 20.22 5.71
CA ALA A 32 -7.90 20.24 4.31
C ALA A 32 -7.22 19.15 3.45
N VAL A 33 -6.13 18.57 3.92
CA VAL A 33 -5.30 17.60 3.16
C VAL A 33 -6.00 16.25 3.00
N ASP A 34 -6.54 15.71 4.10
CA ASP A 34 -7.18 14.39 4.09
C ASP A 34 -8.41 14.31 3.17
N PRO A 35 -9.34 15.29 3.18
CA PRO A 35 -10.48 15.29 2.26
C PRO A 35 -10.03 15.33 0.80
N VAL A 36 -9.01 16.15 0.49
CA VAL A 36 -8.55 16.31 -0.89
C VAL A 36 -7.94 15.01 -1.41
N HIS A 37 -7.03 14.39 -0.66
CA HIS A 37 -6.41 13.14 -1.12
C HIS A 37 -7.37 11.94 -1.09
N GLY A 38 -8.31 11.91 -0.14
CA GLY A 38 -9.28 10.83 0.00
C GLY A 38 -10.49 10.91 -0.95
N HIS A 39 -10.78 12.09 -1.53
CA HIS A 39 -11.99 12.34 -2.30
C HIS A 39 -11.77 13.02 -3.65
N ALA A 40 -10.56 13.42 -4.04
CA ALA A 40 -10.37 13.90 -5.40
C ALA A 40 -10.54 12.75 -6.41
N ALA A 41 -11.12 13.05 -7.57
CA ALA A 41 -11.41 12.05 -8.60
C ALA A 41 -10.16 11.35 -9.18
N ASP A 42 -8.99 11.97 -9.04
CA ASP A 42 -7.68 11.44 -9.41
C ASP A 42 -6.89 10.87 -8.21
N GLY A 43 -7.52 10.78 -7.04
CA GLY A 43 -6.98 10.11 -5.86
C GLY A 43 -7.13 8.59 -5.91
N SER A 44 -7.17 7.95 -4.75
CA SER A 44 -7.47 6.52 -4.65
C SER A 44 -8.53 6.25 -3.57
N PRO A 45 -9.58 5.45 -3.87
CA PRO A 45 -10.59 5.09 -2.89
C PRO A 45 -10.13 3.99 -1.93
N ASN A 46 -9.01 3.32 -2.22
CA ASN A 46 -8.60 2.09 -1.53
C ASN A 46 -7.13 2.09 -1.08
N ASP A 47 -6.39 3.17 -1.30
CA ASP A 47 -4.97 3.25 -0.99
C ASP A 47 -4.57 4.71 -0.68
N LEU A 48 -3.39 4.90 -0.11
CA LEU A 48 -2.82 6.22 0.18
C LEU A 48 -2.12 6.75 -1.08
N VAL A 49 -2.90 7.26 -2.03
CA VAL A 49 -2.38 7.91 -3.25
C VAL A 49 -2.63 9.41 -3.17
N LEU A 50 -1.56 10.19 -3.30
CA LEU A 50 -1.66 11.65 -3.36
C LEU A 50 -2.27 12.08 -4.70
N ALA A 51 -3.49 12.61 -4.65
CA ALA A 51 -4.14 13.22 -5.79
C ALA A 51 -3.26 14.31 -6.43
N GLN A 52 -3.13 14.31 -7.76
CA GLN A 52 -2.35 15.32 -8.49
C GLN A 52 -3.03 16.69 -8.40
N SER A 53 -4.36 16.70 -8.46
CA SER A 53 -5.22 17.87 -8.30
C SER A 53 -5.03 18.58 -6.95
N ALA A 54 -4.49 17.89 -5.93
CA ALA A 54 -4.20 18.51 -4.63
C ALA A 54 -3.23 19.70 -4.75
N LYS A 55 -2.32 19.69 -5.73
CA LYS A 55 -1.38 20.80 -5.99
C LYS A 55 -2.09 22.09 -6.41
N GLU A 56 -3.27 21.98 -6.99
CA GLU A 56 -4.09 23.11 -7.41
C GLU A 56 -5.14 23.45 -6.35
N ILE A 57 -5.77 22.42 -5.77
CA ILE A 57 -6.86 22.56 -4.80
C ILE A 57 -6.36 23.17 -3.48
N LEU A 58 -5.26 22.66 -2.92
CA LEU A 58 -4.81 23.11 -1.59
C LEU A 58 -4.42 24.59 -1.57
N PRO A 59 -3.64 25.12 -2.55
CA PRO A 59 -3.38 26.55 -2.62
C PRO A 59 -4.65 27.37 -2.91
N ALA A 60 -5.54 26.89 -3.79
CA ALA A 60 -6.77 27.59 -4.11
C ALA A 60 -7.77 27.62 -2.94
N ALA A 61 -7.70 26.65 -2.04
CA ALA A 61 -8.54 26.59 -0.84
C ALA A 61 -8.08 27.59 0.25
N ASP A 62 -6.81 28.00 0.24
CA ASP A 62 -6.24 29.00 1.15
C ASP A 62 -6.55 28.69 2.64
N GLY A 63 -6.33 27.44 3.04
CA GLY A 63 -6.60 26.94 4.40
C GLY A 63 -8.09 26.69 4.73
N SER A 64 -9.03 27.07 3.86
CA SER A 64 -10.46 26.87 4.10
C SER A 64 -10.89 25.43 3.80
N LEU A 65 -11.28 24.69 4.84
CA LEU A 65 -11.80 23.32 4.73
C LEU A 65 -13.01 23.22 3.79
N MET A 66 -13.98 24.14 3.93
CA MET A 66 -15.18 24.14 3.10
C MET A 66 -14.85 24.39 1.63
N ARG A 67 -13.92 25.30 1.36
CA ARG A 67 -13.48 25.58 -0.01
C ARG A 67 -12.74 24.38 -0.61
N ALA A 68 -11.87 23.74 0.17
CA ALA A 68 -11.20 22.51 -0.23
C ALA A 68 -12.22 21.42 -0.59
N MET A 69 -13.21 21.15 0.27
CA MET A 69 -14.26 20.17 -0.01
C MET A 69 -15.04 20.47 -1.30
N TRP A 70 -15.40 21.74 -1.55
CA TRP A 70 -16.09 22.12 -2.78
C TRP A 70 -15.22 21.94 -4.03
N LEU A 71 -13.95 22.35 -3.98
CA LEU A 71 -13.00 22.17 -5.07
C LEU A 71 -12.71 20.69 -5.33
N THR A 72 -12.60 19.88 -4.29
CA THR A 72 -12.47 18.43 -4.40
C THR A 72 -13.70 17.80 -5.03
N LEU A 73 -14.90 18.16 -4.58
CA LEU A 73 -16.13 17.65 -5.18
C LEU A 73 -16.26 18.05 -6.66
N ALA A 74 -15.79 19.25 -7.02
CA ALA A 74 -15.76 19.74 -8.40
C ALA A 74 -14.83 18.93 -9.32
N THR A 75 -13.91 18.11 -8.77
CA THR A 75 -13.12 17.17 -9.59
C THR A 75 -13.96 16.03 -10.17
N HIS A 76 -15.12 15.72 -9.57
CA HIS A 76 -16.02 14.70 -10.11
C HIS A 76 -16.90 15.30 -11.21
N GLY A 77 -16.85 14.69 -12.40
CA GLY A 77 -17.69 15.13 -13.53
C GLY A 77 -19.19 14.93 -13.34
N SER A 78 -19.63 14.18 -12.31
CA SER A 78 -21.05 14.01 -11.97
C SER A 78 -21.25 13.52 -10.53
N VAL A 79 -22.46 13.72 -9.99
CA VAL A 79 -22.89 13.17 -8.68
C VAL A 79 -22.84 11.64 -8.69
N GLY A 80 -23.21 10.99 -9.80
CA GLY A 80 -23.15 9.54 -9.91
C GLY A 80 -21.71 9.00 -9.81
N HIS A 81 -20.74 9.71 -10.38
CA HIS A 81 -19.33 9.37 -10.25
C HIS A 81 -18.86 9.46 -8.80
N PHE A 82 -19.24 10.53 -8.09
CA PHE A 82 -18.94 10.69 -6.66
C PHE A 82 -19.60 9.60 -5.79
N LEU A 83 -20.88 9.28 -6.01
CA LEU A 83 -21.54 8.21 -5.27
C LEU A 83 -20.89 6.84 -5.54
N GLY A 84 -20.50 6.57 -6.79
CA GLY A 84 -19.73 5.37 -7.13
C GLY A 84 -18.39 5.32 -6.41
N TRP A 85 -17.72 6.47 -6.26
CA TRP A 85 -16.48 6.61 -5.48
C TRP A 85 -16.68 6.27 -4.01
N GLU A 86 -17.70 6.83 -3.37
CA GLU A 86 -18.01 6.56 -1.96
C GLU A 86 -18.37 5.09 -1.72
N VAL A 87 -19.08 4.46 -2.66
CA VAL A 87 -19.34 3.01 -2.60
C VAL A 87 -18.04 2.22 -2.68
N GLN A 88 -17.11 2.60 -3.56
CA GLN A 88 -15.79 1.97 -3.64
C GLN A 88 -15.02 2.11 -2.33
N LYS A 89 -15.02 3.30 -1.70
CA LYS A 89 -14.40 3.52 -0.39
C LYS A 89 -15.05 2.65 0.70
N ALA A 90 -16.38 2.60 0.74
CA ALA A 90 -17.11 1.74 1.67
C ALA A 90 -16.71 0.26 1.51
N MET A 91 -16.60 -0.21 0.27
CA MET A 91 -16.16 -1.57 -0.02
C MET A 91 -14.69 -1.80 0.33
N ALA A 92 -13.83 -0.79 0.16
CA ALA A 92 -12.41 -0.86 0.53
C ALA A 92 -12.23 -0.94 2.05
N ILE A 93 -13.05 -0.21 2.83
CA ILE A 93 -13.07 -0.33 4.31
C ILE A 93 -13.37 -1.77 4.74
N LEU A 94 -14.29 -2.43 4.04
CA LEU A 94 -14.72 -3.82 4.30
C LEU A 94 -13.81 -4.88 3.66
N ALA A 95 -12.86 -4.48 2.81
CA ALA A 95 -11.97 -5.41 2.13
C ALA A 95 -10.89 -5.94 3.08
N SER A 96 -10.51 -7.20 2.89
CA SER A 96 -9.43 -7.84 3.64
C SER A 96 -8.06 -7.21 3.36
N HIS A 97 -7.95 -6.50 2.24
CA HIS A 97 -6.75 -5.78 1.87
C HIS A 97 -6.41 -4.73 2.93
N GLU A 98 -5.13 -4.64 3.30
CA GLU A 98 -4.57 -3.69 4.25
C GLU A 98 -3.69 -2.69 3.50
N PRO A 99 -4.22 -1.48 3.18
CA PRO A 99 -3.44 -0.45 2.52
C PRO A 99 -2.25 -0.06 3.39
N ALA A 100 -1.06 -0.09 2.79
CA ALA A 100 0.16 0.27 3.48
C ALA A 100 0.20 1.79 3.68
N ASP A 101 0.41 2.21 4.92
CA ASP A 101 0.69 3.60 5.25
C ASP A 101 2.22 3.76 5.26
N ASN A 102 2.84 3.61 6.44
CA ASN A 102 4.30 3.62 6.60
C ASN A 102 4.95 2.24 6.49
N VAL A 103 4.18 1.19 6.80
CA VAL A 103 4.70 -0.18 6.99
C VAL A 103 3.71 -1.15 6.37
N ASN A 104 4.18 -1.97 5.43
CA ASN A 104 3.38 -3.04 4.84
C ASN A 104 3.23 -4.23 5.79
N TRP A 105 2.02 -4.43 6.33
CA TRP A 105 1.70 -5.57 7.21
C TRP A 105 2.11 -6.92 6.60
N TYR A 106 1.90 -7.10 5.29
CA TYR A 106 2.13 -8.38 4.61
C TYR A 106 3.61 -8.81 4.66
N TYR A 107 4.53 -7.85 4.51
CA TYR A 107 5.97 -8.10 4.62
C TYR A 107 6.36 -8.68 5.99
N PHE A 108 5.77 -8.16 7.07
CA PHE A 108 6.05 -8.60 8.44
C PHE A 108 5.30 -9.88 8.81
N ALA A 109 4.08 -10.08 8.29
CA ALA A 109 3.30 -11.29 8.52
C ALA A 109 4.00 -12.56 7.99
N GLU A 110 4.71 -12.45 6.87
CA GLU A 110 5.51 -13.56 6.32
C GLU A 110 6.71 -13.94 7.22
N ARG A 111 7.26 -12.97 7.96
CA ARG A 111 8.48 -13.14 8.78
C ARG A 111 8.20 -13.40 10.26
N SER A 112 7.04 -12.98 10.77
CA SER A 112 6.66 -13.16 12.17
C SER A 112 5.60 -14.25 12.34
N ARG A 113 5.94 -15.31 13.07
CA ARG A 113 4.98 -16.39 13.41
C ARG A 113 3.77 -15.87 14.18
N VAL A 114 3.96 -14.87 15.03
CA VAL A 114 2.89 -14.26 15.82
C VAL A 114 1.89 -13.55 14.90
N LEU A 115 2.38 -12.75 13.95
CA LEU A 115 1.52 -12.06 13.00
C LEU A 115 0.83 -13.03 12.04
N ARG A 116 1.53 -14.07 11.58
CA ARG A 116 0.95 -15.11 10.72
C ARG A 116 -0.20 -15.88 11.36
N LEU A 117 -0.18 -16.04 12.68
CA LEU A 117 -1.23 -16.71 13.45
C LEU A 117 -2.29 -15.75 13.98
N SER A 118 -2.09 -14.44 13.86
CA SER A 118 -3.07 -13.45 14.28
C SER A 118 -4.32 -13.52 13.40
N PRO A 119 -5.52 -13.29 13.95
CA PRO A 119 -6.74 -13.27 13.15
C PRO A 119 -6.68 -12.11 12.16
N GLY A 120 -6.66 -12.42 10.86
CA GLY A 120 -6.69 -11.40 9.82
C GLY A 120 -7.97 -10.56 9.87
N PHE A 121 -7.91 -9.34 9.33
CA PHE A 121 -9.03 -8.39 9.34
C PHE A 121 -10.35 -9.01 8.84
N ALA A 122 -10.30 -9.82 7.77
CA ALA A 122 -11.49 -10.49 7.22
C ALA A 122 -12.26 -11.34 8.24
N LEU A 123 -11.55 -12.06 9.12
CA LEU A 123 -12.18 -12.88 10.16
C LEU A 123 -12.78 -12.01 11.26
N VAL A 124 -12.04 -10.99 11.72
CA VAL A 124 -12.53 -10.07 12.76
C VAL A 124 -13.76 -9.32 12.26
N LEU A 125 -13.73 -8.83 11.02
CA LEU A 125 -14.87 -8.17 10.38
C LEU A 125 -16.06 -9.13 10.28
N ALA A 126 -15.86 -10.34 9.74
CA ALA A 126 -16.94 -11.30 9.54
C ALA A 126 -17.63 -11.72 10.83
N PHE A 127 -16.86 -12.16 11.84
CA PHE A 127 -17.43 -12.52 13.14
C PHE A 127 -17.97 -11.29 13.88
N GLY A 128 -17.34 -10.13 13.74
CA GLY A 128 -17.81 -8.87 14.31
C GLY A 128 -19.17 -8.46 13.78
N LEU A 129 -19.39 -8.54 12.46
CA LEU A 129 -20.68 -8.23 11.84
C LEU A 129 -21.78 -9.24 12.23
N VAL A 130 -21.45 -10.54 12.28
CA VAL A 130 -22.39 -11.56 12.76
C VAL A 130 -22.77 -11.32 14.22
N GLY A 131 -21.78 -11.04 15.08
CA GLY A 131 -22.02 -10.74 16.50
C GLY A 131 -22.85 -9.48 16.70
N LEU A 132 -22.57 -8.42 15.93
CA LEU A 132 -23.35 -7.19 15.92
C LEU A 132 -24.81 -7.45 15.55
N LEU A 133 -25.07 -8.32 14.56
CA LEU A 133 -26.43 -8.69 14.16
C LEU A 133 -27.14 -9.52 15.23
N LEU A 134 -26.44 -10.48 15.86
CA LEU A 134 -27.00 -11.33 16.91
C LEU A 134 -27.36 -10.52 18.16
N GLU A 135 -26.53 -9.55 18.53
CA GLU A 135 -26.71 -8.75 19.76
C GLU A 135 -27.46 -7.43 19.53
N ARG A 136 -27.98 -7.17 18.32
CA ARG A 136 -28.68 -5.92 17.95
C ARG A 136 -29.85 -5.52 18.86
N ARG A 137 -30.45 -6.46 19.60
CA ARG A 137 -31.61 -6.23 20.47
C ARG A 137 -31.26 -6.01 21.95
N ARG A 138 -29.98 -6.05 22.31
CA ARG A 138 -29.57 -5.75 23.68
C ARG A 138 -29.73 -4.25 23.99
N GLY A 139 -29.76 -3.97 25.29
CA GLY A 139 -30.21 -2.73 25.91
C GLY A 139 -29.48 -1.45 25.48
N PRO A 140 -29.79 -0.31 26.13
CA PRO A 140 -29.27 1.00 25.75
C PRO A 140 -27.74 1.09 25.78
N ASP A 141 -27.06 0.36 26.66
CA ASP A 141 -25.60 0.41 26.81
C ASP A 141 -24.85 -0.05 25.56
N GLU A 142 -25.38 -1.02 24.82
CA GLU A 142 -24.78 -1.46 23.55
C GLU A 142 -25.06 -0.50 22.38
N ARG A 143 -25.92 0.51 22.56
CA ARG A 143 -26.11 1.55 21.52
C ARG A 143 -24.86 2.40 21.37
N LEU A 144 -24.13 2.64 22.46
CA LEU A 144 -22.92 3.47 22.41
C LEU A 144 -21.85 2.84 21.52
N LEU A 145 -21.59 1.53 21.65
CA LEU A 145 -20.64 0.81 20.79
C LEU A 145 -21.05 0.83 19.32
N ARG A 146 -22.35 0.75 19.03
CA ARG A 146 -22.87 0.83 17.65
C ARG A 146 -22.70 2.21 17.05
N TRP A 147 -22.99 3.26 17.82
CA TRP A 147 -22.76 4.64 17.39
C TRP A 147 -21.28 4.92 17.21
N PHE A 148 -20.43 4.40 18.08
CA PHE A 148 -18.99 4.51 17.94
C PHE A 148 -18.48 3.80 16.68
N LEU A 149 -18.96 2.58 16.40
CA LEU A 149 -18.61 1.85 15.18
C LEU A 149 -19.09 2.59 13.92
N LEU A 150 -20.30 3.13 13.94
CA LEU A 150 -20.83 3.94 12.84
C LEU A 150 -20.01 5.22 12.66
N ALA A 151 -19.71 5.95 13.73
CA ALA A 151 -18.89 7.16 13.67
C ALA A 151 -17.49 6.86 13.13
N THR A 152 -16.88 5.74 13.54
CA THR A 152 -15.58 5.29 13.01
C THR A 152 -15.68 4.96 11.52
N PHE A 153 -16.74 4.26 11.10
CA PHE A 153 -16.96 3.96 9.69
C PHE A 153 -17.15 5.23 8.84
N LEU A 154 -17.94 6.20 9.32
CA LEU A 154 -18.11 7.49 8.65
C LEU A 154 -16.81 8.30 8.62
N GLY A 155 -16.00 8.24 9.69
CA GLY A 155 -14.67 8.85 9.72
C GLY A 155 -13.71 8.23 8.69
N LEU A 156 -13.76 6.91 8.50
CA LEU A 156 -12.99 6.21 7.47
C LEU A 156 -13.46 6.56 6.05
N LEU A 157 -14.76 6.79 5.85
CA LEU A 157 -15.28 7.31 4.58
C LEU A 157 -14.79 8.73 4.31
N TYR A 158 -14.68 9.55 5.36
CA TYR A 158 -14.20 10.92 5.23
C TYR A 158 -12.69 11.02 4.90
N GLY A 159 -11.84 10.21 5.53
CA GLY A 159 -10.38 10.30 5.35
C GLY A 159 -9.81 9.50 4.17
N THR A 160 -8.49 9.53 4.06
CA THR A 160 -7.72 8.57 3.27
C THR A 160 -7.74 7.20 3.97
N LEU A 161 -7.87 6.12 3.20
CA LEU A 161 -7.97 4.78 3.79
C LEU A 161 -6.57 4.21 4.05
N ALA A 162 -6.17 4.18 5.32
CA ALA A 162 -4.99 3.47 5.79
C ALA A 162 -5.37 2.33 6.73
N ALA A 163 -4.59 1.23 6.72
CA ALA A 163 -4.85 0.08 7.60
C ALA A 163 -4.92 0.49 9.09
N ARG A 164 -4.05 1.41 9.53
CA ARG A 164 -3.98 1.89 10.93
C ARG A 164 -5.29 2.54 11.41
N TYR A 165 -6.02 3.22 10.52
CA TYR A 165 -7.26 3.92 10.89
C TYR A 165 -8.40 2.94 11.16
N ARG A 166 -8.36 1.75 10.55
CA ARG A 166 -9.35 0.69 10.83
C ARG A 166 -9.18 0.05 12.20
N LEU A 167 -8.02 0.19 12.85
CA LEU A 167 -7.75 -0.40 14.15
C LEU A 167 -8.81 -0.02 15.20
N VAL A 168 -9.28 1.23 15.16
CA VAL A 168 -10.32 1.74 16.06
C VAL A 168 -11.63 0.95 15.90
N ALA A 169 -12.05 0.67 14.67
CA ALA A 169 -13.23 -0.14 14.39
C ALA A 169 -12.99 -1.61 14.76
N VAL A 170 -11.78 -2.13 14.50
CA VAL A 170 -11.38 -3.51 14.79
C VAL A 170 -11.53 -3.83 16.28
N VAL A 171 -11.14 -2.92 17.18
CA VAL A 171 -11.29 -3.13 18.64
C VAL A 171 -12.75 -3.39 19.02
N VAL A 172 -13.68 -2.62 18.48
CA VAL A 172 -15.12 -2.81 18.76
C VAL A 172 -15.65 -4.06 18.06
N LEU A 173 -15.22 -4.33 16.83
CA LEU A 173 -15.58 -5.55 16.10
C LEU A 173 -15.10 -6.81 16.82
N MET A 174 -13.94 -6.78 17.51
CA MET A 174 -13.46 -7.91 18.30
C MET A 174 -14.40 -8.27 19.46
N VAL A 175 -15.03 -7.28 20.10
CA VAL A 175 -16.04 -7.52 21.16
C VAL A 175 -17.23 -8.27 20.59
N TYR A 176 -17.75 -7.84 19.44
CA TYR A 176 -18.85 -8.54 18.77
C TYR A 176 -18.42 -9.90 18.21
N ALA A 177 -17.19 -10.03 17.71
CA ALA A 177 -16.66 -11.30 17.24
C ALA A 177 -16.59 -12.33 18.38
N ALA A 178 -16.15 -11.92 19.57
CA ALA A 178 -16.18 -12.75 20.77
C ALA A 178 -17.61 -13.18 21.13
N ALA A 179 -18.59 -12.27 21.03
CA ALA A 179 -20.00 -12.61 21.25
C ALA A 179 -20.52 -13.66 20.24
N ALA A 180 -20.19 -13.51 18.95
CA ALA A 180 -20.57 -14.49 17.92
C ALA A 180 -19.98 -15.89 18.21
N LEU A 181 -18.70 -15.94 18.58
CA LEU A 181 -18.01 -17.19 18.93
C LEU A 181 -18.58 -17.82 20.20
N ALA A 182 -18.91 -17.02 21.21
CA ALA A 182 -19.55 -17.50 22.44
C ALA A 182 -20.91 -18.16 22.15
N ARG A 183 -21.75 -17.51 21.32
CA ARG A 183 -23.05 -18.06 20.89
C ARG A 183 -22.91 -19.34 20.07
N ALA A 184 -21.91 -19.42 19.20
CA ALA A 184 -21.61 -20.63 18.46
C ALA A 184 -21.19 -21.76 19.42
N GLY A 185 -20.31 -21.48 20.38
CA GLY A 185 -19.85 -22.44 21.39
C GLY A 185 -20.98 -22.93 22.31
N GLU A 186 -21.84 -22.05 22.78
CA GLU A 186 -23.05 -22.40 23.53
C GLU A 186 -23.97 -23.32 22.72
N SER A 187 -24.18 -23.01 21.44
CA SER A 187 -24.99 -23.82 20.53
C SER A 187 -24.41 -25.22 20.36
N VAL A 188 -23.09 -25.34 20.18
CA VAL A 188 -22.39 -26.63 20.10
C VAL A 188 -22.52 -27.42 21.40
N ARG A 189 -22.30 -26.79 22.56
CA ARG A 189 -22.46 -27.43 23.87
C ARG A 189 -23.89 -27.93 24.10
N ALA A 190 -24.88 -27.15 23.67
CA ALA A 190 -26.28 -27.53 23.70
C ALA A 190 -26.69 -28.51 22.60
N ARG A 191 -25.74 -29.01 21.78
CA ARG A 191 -25.95 -29.90 20.62
C ARG A 191 -26.92 -29.33 19.57
N ARG A 192 -27.06 -28.00 19.53
CA ARG A 192 -27.83 -27.27 18.54
C ARG A 192 -26.92 -26.92 17.36
N TRP A 193 -26.69 -27.90 16.49
CA TRP A 193 -25.77 -27.76 15.36
C TRP A 193 -26.22 -26.74 14.32
N ALA A 194 -27.53 -26.65 14.05
CA ALA A 194 -28.07 -25.73 13.05
C ALA A 194 -27.70 -24.25 13.31
N PRO A 195 -27.93 -23.66 14.51
CA PRO A 195 -27.52 -22.28 14.77
C PRO A 195 -26.00 -22.09 14.78
N ALA A 196 -25.23 -23.06 15.30
CA ALA A 196 -23.78 -23.01 15.25
C ALA A 196 -23.25 -22.98 13.81
N ALA A 197 -23.78 -23.85 12.94
CA ALA A 197 -23.45 -23.90 11.53
C ALA A 197 -23.87 -22.60 10.82
N GLY A 198 -25.04 -22.03 11.13
CA GLY A 198 -25.48 -20.76 10.58
C GLY A 198 -24.49 -19.62 10.86
N ILE A 199 -24.05 -19.48 12.12
CA ILE A 199 -23.04 -18.47 12.50
C ILE A 199 -21.74 -18.66 11.73
N LEU A 200 -21.21 -19.88 11.71
CA LEU A 200 -19.94 -20.19 11.06
C LEU A 200 -20.01 -20.00 9.53
N LEU A 201 -21.08 -20.47 8.89
CA LEU A 201 -21.26 -20.33 7.44
C LEU A 201 -21.44 -18.87 7.04
N THR A 202 -22.22 -18.08 7.78
CA THR A 202 -22.35 -16.64 7.50
C THR A 202 -21.02 -15.92 7.68
N ALA A 203 -20.27 -16.22 8.74
CA ALA A 203 -18.93 -15.64 8.94
C ALA A 203 -17.97 -16.04 7.81
N CYS A 204 -17.94 -17.32 7.40
CA CYS A 204 -17.13 -17.77 6.27
C CYS A 204 -17.51 -17.07 4.96
N ALA A 205 -18.80 -16.90 4.68
CA ALA A 205 -19.26 -16.20 3.47
C ALA A 205 -18.84 -14.73 3.48
N LEU A 206 -18.98 -14.04 4.62
CA LEU A 206 -18.54 -12.64 4.76
C LEU A 206 -17.03 -12.49 4.65
N ALA A 207 -16.26 -13.37 5.29
CA ALA A 207 -14.80 -13.36 5.21
C ALA A 207 -14.34 -13.62 3.77
N PHE A 208 -14.93 -14.60 3.09
CA PHE A 208 -14.66 -14.88 1.68
C PHE A 208 -15.00 -13.67 0.80
N GLY A 209 -16.17 -13.06 0.99
CA GLY A 209 -16.55 -11.83 0.29
C GLY A 209 -15.52 -10.72 0.50
N SER A 210 -15.15 -10.44 1.75
CA SER A 210 -14.11 -9.46 2.12
C SER A 210 -12.76 -9.74 1.45
N THR A 211 -12.37 -11.01 1.28
CA THR A 211 -11.13 -11.38 0.57
C THR A 211 -11.21 -11.25 -0.95
N ARG A 212 -12.42 -11.30 -1.53
CA ARG A 212 -12.63 -11.10 -2.96
C ARG A 212 -12.71 -9.63 -3.33
N LEU A 213 -13.15 -8.78 -2.41
CA LEU A 213 -13.07 -7.33 -2.59
C LEU A 213 -11.62 -6.89 -2.73
N TYR A 214 -11.34 -6.23 -3.85
CA TYR A 214 -10.00 -5.71 -4.17
C TYR A 214 -8.90 -6.79 -4.16
N ALA A 215 -9.23 -8.04 -4.54
CA ALA A 215 -8.26 -9.12 -4.63
C ALA A 215 -7.09 -8.79 -5.58
N ASP A 216 -7.39 -8.15 -6.71
CA ASP A 216 -6.36 -7.74 -7.69
C ASP A 216 -5.44 -6.66 -7.11
N VAL A 217 -6.01 -5.70 -6.36
CA VAL A 217 -5.23 -4.67 -5.66
C VAL A 217 -4.38 -5.29 -4.56
N HIS A 218 -4.94 -6.23 -3.78
CA HIS A 218 -4.18 -6.98 -2.80
C HIS A 218 -3.03 -7.75 -3.45
N ALA A 219 -3.25 -8.41 -4.58
CA ALA A 219 -2.20 -9.11 -5.30
C ALA A 219 -1.09 -8.15 -5.76
N ALA A 220 -1.48 -6.98 -6.27
CA ALA A 220 -0.54 -5.95 -6.72
C ALA A 220 0.22 -5.23 -5.59
N ARG A 221 -0.43 -4.97 -4.45
CA ARG A 221 0.05 -4.06 -3.39
C ARG A 221 0.50 -4.76 -2.11
N SER A 222 0.13 -6.01 -1.89
CA SER A 222 0.64 -6.78 -0.73
C SER A 222 2.16 -6.93 -0.74
N ARG A 223 2.80 -6.74 -1.89
CA ARG A 223 4.24 -6.90 -2.10
C ARG A 223 4.89 -5.60 -2.55
N ARG A 224 4.66 -4.53 -1.78
CA ARG A 224 5.37 -3.26 -1.92
C ARG A 224 6.88 -3.48 -1.79
N LEU A 225 7.66 -2.83 -2.65
CA LEU A 225 9.12 -3.02 -2.71
C LEU A 225 9.90 -2.16 -1.72
N THR A 226 9.22 -1.19 -1.09
CA THR A 226 9.81 -0.29 -0.09
C THR A 226 10.39 -1.06 1.10
N GLU A 227 9.71 -2.08 1.63
CA GLU A 227 10.16 -2.81 2.81
C GLU A 227 11.47 -3.60 2.57
N PRO A 228 11.60 -4.40 1.50
CA PRO A 228 12.89 -4.98 1.12
C PRO A 228 14.01 -3.94 0.96
N MET A 229 13.73 -2.78 0.36
CA MET A 229 14.73 -1.70 0.20
C MET A 229 15.20 -1.18 1.57
N LEU A 230 14.26 -0.85 2.47
CA LEU A 230 14.58 -0.34 3.81
C LEU A 230 15.31 -1.39 4.67
N ALA A 231 14.90 -2.66 4.59
CA ALA A 231 15.57 -3.76 5.25
C ALA A 231 17.02 -3.91 4.76
N ALA A 232 17.23 -3.88 3.44
CA ALA A 232 18.56 -3.97 2.85
C ALA A 232 19.47 -2.80 3.23
N LEU A 233 18.94 -1.57 3.24
CA LEU A 233 19.68 -0.40 3.72
C LEU A 233 20.07 -0.53 5.19
N THR A 234 19.17 -1.07 6.02
CA THR A 234 19.45 -1.34 7.45
C THR A 234 20.56 -2.38 7.60
N TYR A 235 20.52 -3.48 6.84
CA TYR A 235 21.58 -4.49 6.85
C TYR A 235 22.91 -3.94 6.32
N GLN A 236 22.88 -3.07 5.31
CA GLN A 236 24.07 -2.39 4.81
C GLN A 236 24.70 -1.51 5.89
N GLN A 237 23.90 -0.72 6.63
CA GLN A 237 24.39 0.08 7.76
C GLN A 237 25.03 -0.78 8.85
N ARG A 238 24.50 -1.99 9.09
CA ARG A 238 25.04 -2.98 10.03
C ARG A 238 26.23 -3.78 9.48
N ARG A 239 26.73 -3.44 8.28
CA ARG A 239 27.82 -4.16 7.58
C ARG A 239 27.51 -5.65 7.35
N GLN A 240 26.26 -5.97 7.05
CA GLN A 240 25.78 -7.32 6.73
C GLN A 240 25.35 -7.39 5.25
N PRO A 241 26.29 -7.32 4.29
CA PRO A 241 25.95 -7.23 2.87
C PRO A 241 25.27 -8.49 2.33
N GLU A 242 25.55 -9.67 2.90
CA GLU A 242 24.86 -10.92 2.55
C GLU A 242 23.34 -10.83 2.76
N LEU A 243 22.92 -10.38 3.93
CA LEU A 243 21.49 -10.22 4.26
C LEU A 243 20.86 -9.11 3.44
N ALA A 244 21.60 -8.02 3.17
CA ALA A 244 21.13 -6.95 2.29
C ALA A 244 20.84 -7.46 0.88
N LEU A 245 21.79 -8.19 0.26
CA LEU A 245 21.60 -8.77 -1.07
C LEU A 245 20.47 -9.81 -1.09
N LEU A 246 20.36 -10.62 -0.03
CA LEU A 246 19.28 -11.61 0.10
C LEU A 246 17.90 -10.94 0.13
N GLU A 247 17.71 -9.88 0.91
CA GLU A 247 16.44 -9.14 0.96
C GLU A 247 16.12 -8.47 -0.38
N LEU A 248 17.11 -7.88 -1.05
CA LEU A 248 16.89 -7.25 -2.36
C LEU A 248 16.48 -8.27 -3.41
N ARG A 249 17.11 -9.45 -3.43
CA ARG A 249 16.71 -10.57 -4.31
C ARG A 249 15.33 -11.08 -3.97
N ALA A 250 15.03 -11.26 -2.69
CA ALA A 250 13.69 -11.66 -2.25
C ALA A 250 12.64 -10.64 -2.70
N GLY A 251 12.92 -9.34 -2.54
CA GLY A 251 12.06 -8.26 -3.03
C GLY A 251 11.86 -8.32 -4.55
N LEU A 252 12.92 -8.50 -5.34
CA LEU A 252 12.83 -8.59 -6.81
C LEU A 252 12.07 -9.83 -7.29
N ALA A 253 12.26 -10.97 -6.62
CA ALA A 253 11.55 -12.20 -6.92
C ALA A 253 10.05 -12.12 -6.60
N HIS A 254 9.68 -11.27 -5.63
CA HIS A 254 8.29 -11.08 -5.19
C HIS A 254 7.67 -9.80 -5.75
N ALA A 255 8.44 -8.96 -6.44
CA ALA A 255 7.96 -7.76 -7.09
C ALA A 255 6.77 -8.14 -7.97
N TRP A 256 5.61 -7.52 -7.70
CA TRP A 256 4.44 -7.78 -8.53
C TRP A 256 4.77 -7.39 -9.98
N ARG A 257 4.64 -8.36 -10.87
CA ARG A 257 4.79 -8.20 -12.32
C ARG A 257 3.40 -8.24 -12.90
N GLU A 258 2.95 -7.15 -13.50
CA GLU A 258 1.71 -7.18 -14.25
C GLU A 258 1.84 -8.26 -15.34
N PRO A 259 0.88 -9.19 -15.48
CA PRO A 259 0.98 -10.25 -16.48
C PRO A 259 1.20 -9.67 -17.88
N GLY A 260 2.32 -10.01 -18.53
CA GLY A 260 2.68 -9.49 -19.84
C GLY A 260 3.35 -8.10 -19.83
N ALA A 261 3.72 -7.56 -18.66
CA ALA A 261 4.52 -6.35 -18.57
C ALA A 261 5.83 -6.53 -19.33
N ARG A 262 6.11 -5.59 -20.24
CA ARG A 262 7.34 -5.56 -21.04
C ARG A 262 8.47 -4.77 -20.38
N THR A 263 8.13 -4.00 -19.35
CA THR A 263 9.05 -3.15 -18.60
C THR A 263 8.93 -3.42 -17.12
N LEU A 264 10.03 -3.21 -16.40
CA LEU A 264 10.06 -3.29 -14.95
C LEU A 264 9.37 -2.05 -14.37
N SER A 265 8.70 -2.20 -13.22
CA SER A 265 8.13 -1.04 -12.53
C SER A 265 9.26 -0.12 -12.04
N ASN A 266 8.97 1.18 -11.88
CA ASN A 266 9.94 2.14 -11.35
C ASN A 266 10.53 1.70 -10.00
N GLU A 267 9.68 1.14 -9.11
CA GLU A 267 10.13 0.59 -7.83
C GLU A 267 11.05 -0.63 -8.02
N GLY A 268 10.72 -1.51 -8.96
CA GLY A 268 11.56 -2.66 -9.31
C GLY A 268 12.93 -2.23 -9.84
N LEU A 269 12.96 -1.20 -10.69
CA LEU A 269 14.21 -0.62 -11.20
C LEU A 269 15.04 0.00 -10.09
N GLN A 270 14.42 0.73 -9.15
CA GLN A 270 15.12 1.27 -7.98
C GLN A 270 15.71 0.17 -7.10
N LEU A 271 14.95 -0.91 -6.89
CA LEU A 271 15.40 -2.09 -6.13
C LEU A 271 16.58 -2.79 -6.82
N ALA A 272 16.52 -2.97 -8.15
CA ALA A 272 17.62 -3.53 -8.95
C ALA A 272 18.87 -2.64 -8.91
N ALA A 273 18.71 -1.32 -9.02
CA ALA A 273 19.82 -0.37 -8.90
C ALA A 273 20.44 -0.40 -7.50
N LEU A 274 19.63 -0.58 -6.46
CA LEU A 274 20.11 -0.74 -5.09
C LEU A 274 20.88 -2.07 -4.91
N LEU A 275 20.41 -3.17 -5.52
CA LEU A 275 21.11 -4.46 -5.54
C LEU A 275 22.52 -4.32 -6.12
N VAL A 276 22.63 -3.76 -7.33
CA VAL A 276 23.92 -3.51 -8.00
C VAL A 276 24.83 -2.65 -7.13
N ARG A 277 24.29 -1.58 -6.55
CA ARG A 277 25.06 -0.64 -5.72
C ARG A 277 25.58 -1.29 -4.44
N VAL A 278 24.73 -2.06 -3.73
CA VAL A 278 25.12 -2.75 -2.50
C VAL A 278 26.19 -3.80 -2.81
N ALA A 279 26.04 -4.55 -3.91
CA ALA A 279 27.03 -5.52 -4.35
C ALA A 279 28.38 -4.85 -4.68
N ALA A 280 28.37 -3.78 -5.47
CA ALA A 280 29.57 -3.03 -5.85
C ALA A 280 30.32 -2.48 -4.62
N LYS A 281 29.60 -1.81 -3.71
CA LYS A 281 30.19 -1.24 -2.47
C LYS A 281 30.78 -2.32 -1.55
N SER A 282 30.30 -3.55 -1.64
CA SER A 282 30.75 -4.66 -0.81
C SER A 282 31.83 -5.51 -1.47
N GLY A 283 32.28 -5.16 -2.68
CA GLY A 283 33.24 -5.96 -3.46
C GLY A 283 32.66 -7.25 -4.04
N ARG A 284 31.34 -7.37 -4.11
CA ARG A 284 30.59 -8.58 -4.52
C ARG A 284 29.89 -8.43 -5.86
N GLY A 285 30.42 -7.55 -6.72
CA GLY A 285 29.84 -7.21 -8.01
C GLY A 285 29.55 -8.43 -8.89
N ALA A 286 30.44 -9.41 -8.91
CA ALA A 286 30.28 -10.64 -9.71
C ALA A 286 29.08 -11.50 -9.29
N GLU A 287 28.67 -11.46 -8.02
CA GLU A 287 27.58 -12.32 -7.51
C GLU A 287 26.20 -11.92 -8.02
N VAL A 288 26.03 -10.66 -8.43
CA VAL A 288 24.74 -10.14 -8.93
C VAL A 288 24.67 -10.16 -10.45
N GLN A 289 25.68 -10.71 -11.13
CA GLN A 289 25.71 -10.77 -12.60
C GLN A 289 24.49 -11.55 -13.14
N ALA A 290 24.21 -12.73 -12.56
CA ALA A 290 23.07 -13.55 -12.95
C ALA A 290 21.72 -12.86 -12.69
N ASP A 291 21.64 -12.06 -11.61
CA ASP A 291 20.43 -11.28 -11.30
C ASP A 291 20.19 -10.19 -12.36
N VAL A 292 21.23 -9.46 -12.77
CA VAL A 292 21.16 -8.42 -13.82
C VAL A 292 20.84 -9.04 -15.18
N ASP A 293 21.54 -10.11 -15.56
CA ASP A 293 21.32 -10.80 -16.84
C ASP A 293 19.90 -11.39 -16.91
N GLY A 294 19.42 -11.97 -15.80
CA GLY A 294 18.07 -12.52 -15.69
C GLY A 294 16.99 -11.43 -15.83
N LEU A 295 17.16 -10.29 -15.16
CA LEU A 295 16.23 -9.16 -15.28
C LEU A 295 16.20 -8.63 -16.72
N VAL A 296 17.36 -8.43 -17.35
CA VAL A 296 17.44 -7.92 -18.74
C VAL A 296 16.81 -8.91 -19.72
N ALA A 297 17.03 -10.22 -19.53
CA ALA A 297 16.42 -11.24 -20.38
C ALA A 297 14.88 -11.26 -20.24
N GLU A 298 14.38 -11.04 -19.02
CA GLU A 298 12.94 -11.00 -18.76
C GLU A 298 12.28 -9.72 -19.29
N PHE A 299 12.93 -8.56 -19.12
CA PHE A 299 12.42 -7.24 -19.52
C PHE A 299 13.26 -6.65 -20.66
N ALA A 300 13.38 -7.40 -21.76
CA ALA A 300 14.24 -7.04 -22.89
C ALA A 300 13.84 -5.74 -23.63
N ASP A 301 12.63 -5.24 -23.40
CA ASP A 301 12.14 -3.99 -23.99
C ASP A 301 12.34 -2.78 -23.05
N ASP A 302 12.92 -2.97 -21.86
CA ASP A 302 13.13 -1.92 -20.86
C ASP A 302 14.47 -1.19 -21.06
N TRP A 303 14.39 0.01 -21.65
CA TRP A 303 15.58 0.84 -21.89
C TRP A 303 16.29 1.28 -20.60
N GLN A 304 15.58 1.46 -19.49
CA GLN A 304 16.18 1.90 -18.22
C GLN A 304 16.96 0.77 -17.58
N LEU A 305 16.42 -0.45 -17.67
CA LEU A 305 17.11 -1.64 -17.20
C LEU A 305 18.37 -1.93 -18.03
N HIS A 306 18.30 -1.77 -19.35
CA HIS A 306 19.49 -1.85 -20.21
C HIS A 306 20.54 -0.78 -19.85
N ARG A 307 20.12 0.43 -19.51
CA ARG A 307 21.05 1.47 -19.04
C ARG A 307 21.69 1.10 -17.71
N LEU A 308 20.92 0.57 -16.77
CA LEU A 308 21.45 0.06 -15.50
C LEU A 308 22.47 -1.06 -15.72
N ALA A 309 22.19 -2.00 -16.63
CA ALA A 309 23.09 -3.10 -16.98
C ALA A 309 24.39 -2.58 -17.62
N ALA A 310 24.30 -1.59 -18.52
CA ALA A 310 25.47 -0.96 -19.12
C ALA A 310 26.38 -0.30 -18.07
N ASP A 311 25.79 0.43 -17.11
CA ASP A 311 26.53 1.04 -16.00
C ASP A 311 27.17 -0.03 -15.09
N TYR A 312 26.46 -1.12 -14.80
CA TYR A 312 26.98 -2.28 -14.07
C TYR A 312 28.21 -2.90 -14.76
N TYR A 313 28.12 -3.22 -16.05
CA TYR A 313 29.23 -3.82 -16.80
C TYR A 313 30.38 -2.85 -17.09
N ARG A 314 30.16 -1.54 -16.98
CA ARG A 314 31.23 -0.56 -17.10
C ARG A 314 31.97 -0.38 -15.78
N GLU A 315 31.24 -0.24 -14.68
CA GLU A 315 31.78 0.27 -13.41
C GLU A 315 32.00 -0.81 -12.36
N VAL A 316 31.18 -1.87 -12.36
CA VAL A 316 31.19 -2.90 -11.31
C VAL A 316 31.89 -4.16 -11.80
N LEU A 317 31.63 -4.58 -13.05
CA LEU A 317 32.24 -5.76 -13.66
C LEU A 317 32.79 -5.39 -15.04
N PRO A 318 34.01 -4.80 -15.13
CA PRO A 318 34.52 -4.11 -16.32
C PRO A 318 34.62 -5.02 -17.55
N GLN A 319 33.51 -5.07 -18.31
CA GLN A 319 33.30 -5.83 -19.53
C GLN A 319 32.81 -4.85 -20.61
N PRO A 320 33.71 -4.07 -21.22
CA PRO A 320 33.35 -2.92 -22.05
C PRO A 320 32.50 -3.28 -23.27
N GLN A 321 32.64 -4.50 -23.80
CA GLN A 321 31.83 -4.99 -24.92
C GLN A 321 30.36 -5.13 -24.52
N ARG A 322 30.06 -5.83 -23.42
CA ARG A 322 28.70 -5.97 -22.88
C ARG A 322 28.10 -4.63 -22.47
N ALA A 323 28.91 -3.75 -21.87
CA ALA A 323 28.48 -2.40 -21.54
C ALA A 323 28.03 -1.62 -22.79
N ALA A 324 28.80 -1.70 -23.89
CA ALA A 324 28.47 -1.05 -25.16
C ALA A 324 27.21 -1.64 -25.81
N GLU A 325 27.05 -2.97 -25.77
CA GLU A 325 25.85 -3.66 -26.29
C GLU A 325 24.57 -3.19 -25.59
N HIS A 326 24.58 -3.18 -24.25
CA HIS A 326 23.41 -2.73 -23.49
C HIS A 326 23.15 -1.23 -23.64
N LEU A 327 24.21 -0.40 -23.76
CA LEU A 327 24.04 1.02 -24.01
C LEU A 327 23.38 1.29 -25.37
N ALA A 328 23.83 0.60 -26.42
CA ALA A 328 23.23 0.68 -27.75
C ALA A 328 21.76 0.21 -27.75
N MET A 329 21.44 -0.84 -27.00
CA MET A 329 20.06 -1.30 -26.84
C MET A 329 19.19 -0.28 -26.11
N ALA A 330 19.69 0.30 -25.02
CA ALA A 330 18.99 1.36 -24.29
C ALA A 330 18.69 2.57 -25.19
N GLU A 331 19.63 2.98 -26.04
CA GLU A 331 19.42 4.08 -27.00
C GLU A 331 18.39 3.74 -28.07
N ARG A 332 18.37 2.50 -28.55
CA ARG A 332 17.38 2.01 -29.53
C ARG A 332 15.97 2.01 -28.95
N LEU A 333 15.81 1.58 -27.70
CA LEU A 333 14.52 1.44 -27.02
C LEU A 333 14.04 2.76 -26.40
N ARG A 334 14.92 3.75 -26.24
CA ARG A 334 14.60 5.02 -25.59
C ARG A 334 13.43 5.70 -26.31
N PRO A 335 12.34 6.07 -25.59
CA PRO A 335 11.25 6.81 -26.17
C PRO A 335 11.77 8.10 -26.81
N ARG A 336 11.49 8.32 -28.09
CA ARG A 336 11.78 9.60 -28.74
C ARG A 336 10.93 10.66 -28.04
N GLN A 337 11.58 11.61 -27.35
CA GLN A 337 10.95 12.64 -26.51
C GLN A 337 10.09 13.68 -27.28
N GLY A 338 9.46 13.31 -28.41
CA GLY A 338 8.71 14.24 -29.27
C GLY A 338 7.42 13.70 -29.88
N ALA A 339 6.94 12.50 -29.51
CA ALA A 339 5.71 11.91 -30.08
C ALA A 339 4.46 12.03 -29.18
N GLN A 340 4.56 12.70 -28.03
CA GLN A 340 3.45 12.97 -27.11
C GLN A 340 3.35 14.46 -26.78
N ARG A 341 3.09 15.28 -27.81
CA ARG A 341 2.50 16.61 -27.63
C ARG A 341 1.12 16.63 -28.23
#